data_AF-A0A9P4P2H9-F1
#
_entry.id   AF-A0A9P4P2H9-F1
#
_cell.length_a   1.000
_cell.length_b   1.000
_cell.length_c   1.000
_cell.angle_alpha   90.00
_cell.angle_beta   90.00
_cell.angle_gamma   90.00
#
_symmetry.space_group_name_H-M   'P 1'
#
loop_
_entity.id
_entity.type
_entity.pdbx_description
1 polymer ?
#
loop_
_entity_poly.entity_id
_entity_poly.type
_entity_poly.pdbx_seq_one_letter_code
_entity_poly.pdbx_strand_id
1 'polypeptide(L)'
;MRYRNIRISLLYHLFATVVGRLSSVCGSPSSTLPLSAPSSTSTRGCDGWLGDIVVATTAQGIISVEFEEIQGDLIFINAPHVSGFNASKLKKLGGDLHIAHCSNFTEFLFPELASVGNIIWNNLTSTRRYTLDFTAGITSANSVRVEDTTMGLGGFNLQVAQQLIIQNNPRLGDLRLPLNTIYTELRINGSGFGLLDLSLLTTTGDTILTNWQILNLDKLLYVSGTMQLLNKATGNGGWS
;
A
#
# COMPACT_ATOMS: atom_id res chain seq x y z
N MET A 1 10.08 73.49 -36.27
CA MET A 1 9.84 72.04 -36.11
C MET A 1 10.72 71.51 -34.99
N ARG A 2 10.18 71.21 -33.81
CA ARG A 2 10.86 70.43 -32.76
C ARG A 2 9.82 69.62 -31.97
N TYR A 3 10.08 68.33 -31.86
CA TYR A 3 9.20 67.29 -31.31
C TYR A 3 9.21 67.26 -29.77
N ARG A 4 7.99 67.27 -29.21
CA ARG A 4 7.38 66.34 -28.23
C ARG A 4 8.25 65.67 -27.15
N ASN A 5 7.85 65.80 -25.88
CA ASN A 5 8.20 64.87 -24.80
C ASN A 5 6.92 64.40 -24.08
N ILE A 6 6.60 63.12 -24.24
CA ILE A 6 5.53 62.39 -23.52
C ILE A 6 6.21 61.69 -22.35
N ARG A 7 5.73 61.91 -21.12
CA ARG A 7 6.21 61.20 -19.92
C ARG A 7 5.46 59.87 -19.80
N ILE A 8 6.20 58.76 -19.91
CA ILE A 8 5.70 57.41 -19.64
C ILE A 8 6.06 57.06 -18.19
N SER A 9 5.05 56.91 -17.34
CA SER A 9 5.21 56.47 -15.95
C SER A 9 5.35 54.95 -15.93
N LEU A 10 6.55 54.45 -15.62
CA LEU A 10 6.82 53.03 -15.42
C LEU A 10 6.33 52.59 -14.03
N LEU A 11 5.21 51.88 -13.99
CA LEU A 11 4.74 51.16 -12.81
C LEU A 11 5.47 49.81 -12.76
N TYR A 12 6.45 49.68 -11.85
CA TYR A 12 7.11 48.40 -11.58
C TYR A 12 6.14 47.46 -10.85
N HIS A 13 5.64 46.43 -11.54
CA HIS A 13 5.00 45.28 -10.89
C HIS A 13 6.09 44.31 -10.45
N LEU A 14 6.28 44.18 -9.13
CA LEU A 14 7.02 43.07 -8.53
C LEU A 14 6.22 41.79 -8.70
N PHE A 15 6.61 40.94 -9.65
CA PHE A 15 6.18 39.55 -9.67
C PHE A 15 7.02 38.79 -8.63
N ALA A 16 6.40 38.44 -7.49
CA ALA A 16 6.98 37.46 -6.59
C ALA A 16 6.90 36.08 -7.27
N THR A 17 8.03 35.55 -7.71
CA THR A 17 8.15 34.16 -8.16
C THR A 17 8.01 33.24 -6.95
N VAL A 18 6.93 32.48 -6.88
CA VAL A 18 6.85 31.30 -6.01
C VAL A 18 7.87 30.29 -6.55
N VAL A 19 9.03 30.20 -5.93
CA VAL A 19 9.98 29.11 -6.17
C VAL A 19 9.39 27.88 -5.48
N GLY A 20 8.71 27.03 -6.24
CA GLY A 20 8.41 25.68 -5.76
C GLY A 20 9.73 24.99 -5.45
N ARG A 21 9.86 24.34 -4.28
CA ARG A 21 11.01 23.48 -4.01
C ARG A 21 11.01 22.40 -5.10
N LEU A 22 12.07 22.36 -5.91
CA LEU A 22 12.34 21.18 -6.72
C LEU A 22 12.64 20.06 -5.74
N SER A 23 11.79 19.03 -5.70
CA SER A 23 12.12 17.82 -4.93
C SER A 23 13.41 17.27 -5.49
N SER A 24 14.44 17.25 -4.67
CA SER A 24 15.72 16.67 -5.04
C SER A 24 15.55 15.17 -5.09
N VAL A 25 15.70 14.59 -6.28
CA VAL A 25 15.64 13.14 -6.49
C VAL A 25 17.07 12.61 -6.55
N CYS A 26 17.37 11.64 -5.70
CA CYS A 26 18.62 10.90 -5.67
C CYS A 26 18.50 9.59 -6.46
N GLY A 27 19.63 9.01 -6.87
CA GLY A 27 19.66 7.69 -7.52
C GLY A 27 19.45 7.73 -9.04
N SER A 28 19.20 6.56 -9.61
CA SER A 28 18.95 6.33 -11.03
C SER A 28 18.05 5.09 -11.18
N PRO A 29 17.35 4.89 -12.32
CA PRO A 29 16.34 3.82 -12.41
C PRO A 29 16.88 2.41 -12.13
N SER A 30 18.19 2.18 -12.30
CA SER A 30 18.87 0.92 -12.00
C SER A 30 19.59 0.90 -10.65
N SER A 31 19.43 1.93 -9.82
CA SER A 31 20.07 2.02 -8.51
C SER A 31 19.32 1.16 -7.50
N THR A 32 20.08 0.50 -6.61
CA THR A 32 19.54 -0.18 -5.44
C THR A 32 20.19 0.38 -4.19
N LEU A 33 19.39 0.85 -3.24
CA LEU A 33 19.85 1.32 -1.93
C LEU A 33 19.67 0.21 -0.90
N PRO A 34 20.76 -0.44 -0.43
CA PRO A 34 20.68 -1.43 0.63
C PRO A 34 20.55 -0.77 2.01
N LEU A 35 19.63 -1.27 2.84
CA LEU A 35 19.44 -0.86 4.23
C LEU A 35 19.84 -1.98 5.19
N SER A 36 20.89 -1.80 5.99
CA SER A 36 21.50 -2.87 6.81
C SER A 36 21.57 -2.61 8.31
N ALA A 37 21.14 -1.44 8.79
CA ALA A 37 21.19 -1.06 10.21
C ALA A 37 19.97 -0.23 10.62
N PRO A 38 19.66 -0.12 11.93
CA PRO A 38 18.72 0.88 12.44
C PRO A 38 19.36 2.26 12.30
N SER A 39 19.34 2.81 11.10
CA SER A 39 19.79 4.17 10.80
C SER A 39 18.82 4.79 9.82
N SER A 40 18.42 6.05 10.08
CA SER A 40 17.65 6.86 9.16
C SER A 40 18.48 7.10 7.89
N THR A 41 18.15 6.39 6.82
CA THR A 41 18.74 6.69 5.50
C THR A 41 17.97 7.87 4.94
N SER A 42 18.47 9.06 5.27
CA SER A 42 18.26 10.23 4.44
C SER A 42 19.52 10.37 3.59
N THR A 43 19.43 10.15 2.28
CA THR A 43 20.45 10.70 1.38
C THR A 43 20.33 12.21 1.52
N ARG A 44 21.24 12.81 2.30
CA ARG A 44 21.12 14.20 2.78
C ARG A 44 20.70 15.13 1.65
N GLY A 45 19.52 15.73 1.81
CA GLY A 45 19.00 16.72 0.88
C GLY A 45 18.32 16.16 -0.35
N CYS A 46 17.86 14.90 -0.36
CA CYS A 46 16.92 14.36 -1.35
C CYS A 46 15.57 14.04 -0.71
N ASP A 47 14.50 14.52 -1.34
CA ASP A 47 13.12 14.23 -0.99
C ASP A 47 12.62 12.97 -1.73
N GLY A 48 13.28 12.56 -2.82
CA GLY A 48 12.91 11.37 -3.60
C GLY A 48 14.07 10.42 -3.88
N TRP A 49 13.73 9.15 -4.13
CA TRP A 49 14.66 8.11 -4.58
C TRP A 49 14.21 7.52 -5.92
N LEU A 50 15.13 7.50 -6.88
CA LEU A 50 15.00 6.84 -8.17
C LEU A 50 15.77 5.51 -8.12
N GLY A 51 15.04 4.41 -8.28
CA GLY A 51 15.55 3.04 -8.09
C GLY A 51 14.89 2.35 -6.90
N ASP A 52 15.43 1.19 -6.53
CA ASP A 52 14.87 0.32 -5.50
C ASP A 52 15.53 0.57 -4.14
N ILE A 53 14.80 0.24 -3.09
CA ILE A 53 15.30 0.18 -1.71
C ILE A 53 15.14 -1.26 -1.23
N VAL A 54 16.24 -1.89 -0.82
CA VAL A 54 16.26 -3.28 -0.36
C VAL A 54 16.74 -3.33 1.07
N VAL A 55 15.92 -3.90 1.96
CA VAL A 55 16.33 -4.20 3.32
C VAL A 55 17.17 -5.47 3.33
N ALA A 56 18.41 -5.35 3.80
CA ALA A 56 19.34 -6.46 3.87
C ALA A 56 18.84 -7.55 4.82
N THR A 57 19.16 -8.80 4.51
CA THR A 57 18.79 -9.97 5.35
C THR A 57 19.42 -9.92 6.74
N THR A 58 20.54 -9.22 6.88
CA THR A 58 21.26 -8.99 8.14
C THR A 58 20.76 -7.77 8.91
N ALA A 59 19.82 -6.99 8.35
CA ALA A 59 19.30 -5.81 9.00
C ALA A 59 18.49 -6.19 10.23
N GLN A 60 18.50 -5.33 11.25
CA GLN A 60 17.93 -5.61 12.55
C GLN A 60 17.27 -4.37 13.17
N GLY A 61 16.27 -4.60 14.02
CA GLY A 61 15.57 -3.54 14.73
C GLY A 61 14.60 -2.76 13.85
N ILE A 62 14.40 -1.48 14.17
CA ILE A 62 13.54 -0.57 13.40
C ILE A 62 14.40 0.18 12.41
N ILE A 63 14.04 0.11 11.12
CA ILE A 63 14.68 0.85 10.04
C ILE A 63 13.81 2.06 9.71
N SER A 64 14.42 3.18 9.30
CA SER A 64 13.65 4.36 8.88
C SER A 64 14.21 5.00 7.63
N VAL A 65 13.31 5.54 6.80
CA VAL A 65 13.63 6.32 5.60
C VAL A 65 12.86 7.64 5.62
N GLU A 66 13.44 8.68 5.03
CA GLU A 66 12.89 10.05 5.08
C GLU A 66 12.43 10.56 3.71
N PHE A 67 12.31 9.66 2.72
CA PHE A 67 11.84 10.01 1.38
C PHE A 67 10.34 10.27 1.35
N GLU A 68 9.92 11.25 0.54
CA GLU A 68 8.52 11.49 0.18
C GLU A 68 8.05 10.63 -0.99
N GLU A 69 8.96 10.30 -1.92
CA GLU A 69 8.67 9.46 -3.08
C GLU A 69 9.81 8.46 -3.33
N ILE A 70 9.47 7.21 -3.59
CA ILE A 70 10.36 6.19 -4.11
C ILE A 70 9.79 5.74 -5.45
N GLN A 71 10.55 5.82 -6.54
CA GLN A 71 10.04 5.42 -7.86
C GLN A 71 10.12 3.92 -8.12
N GLY A 72 11.10 3.23 -7.54
CA GLY A 72 11.23 1.77 -7.64
C GLY A 72 10.52 1.03 -6.51
N ASP A 73 11.04 -0.14 -6.18
CA ASP A 73 10.48 -1.05 -5.20
C ASP A 73 10.99 -0.76 -3.78
N LEU A 74 10.20 -1.15 -2.78
CA LEU A 74 10.64 -1.25 -1.39
C LEU A 74 10.51 -2.70 -0.92
N ILE A 75 11.66 -3.34 -0.70
CA ILE A 75 11.77 -4.80 -0.62
C ILE A 75 12.32 -5.25 0.74
N PHE A 76 11.58 -6.15 1.40
CA PHE A 76 11.96 -6.85 2.63
C PHE A 76 11.79 -8.35 2.39
N ILE A 77 12.87 -9.05 2.05
CA ILE A 77 12.81 -10.50 1.81
C ILE A 77 13.84 -11.16 2.71
N ASN A 78 13.41 -12.15 3.49
CA ASN A 78 14.27 -12.89 4.42
C ASN A 78 15.02 -11.96 5.40
N ALA A 79 14.32 -10.99 5.97
CA ALA A 79 14.85 -10.05 6.96
C ALA A 79 14.29 -10.35 8.37
N PRO A 80 14.58 -11.54 8.95
CA PRO A 80 13.89 -12.02 10.14
C PRO A 80 14.20 -11.20 11.38
N HIS A 81 15.27 -10.40 11.41
CA HIS A 81 15.67 -9.61 12.58
C HIS A 81 15.12 -8.17 12.57
N VAL A 82 14.45 -7.77 11.48
CA VAL A 82 13.79 -6.47 11.40
C VAL A 82 12.50 -6.53 12.20
N SER A 83 12.39 -5.63 13.19
CA SER A 83 11.20 -5.51 14.02
C SER A 83 10.25 -4.43 13.53
N GLY A 84 10.73 -3.48 12.72
CA GLY A 84 9.84 -2.51 12.11
C GLY A 84 10.47 -1.65 11.02
N PHE A 85 9.60 -0.89 10.35
CA PHE A 85 9.98 0.07 9.34
C PHE A 85 9.15 1.34 9.46
N ASN A 86 9.80 2.49 9.41
CA ASN A 86 9.17 3.79 9.48
C ASN A 86 9.53 4.63 8.25
N ALA A 87 8.52 4.97 7.47
CA ALA A 87 8.60 5.89 6.35
C ALA A 87 7.53 6.98 6.50
N SER A 88 7.61 7.71 7.61
CA SER A 88 6.60 8.71 8.01
C SER A 88 6.24 9.75 6.95
N LYS A 89 7.17 10.06 6.04
CA LYS A 89 6.98 11.06 4.96
C LYS A 89 6.62 10.45 3.61
N LEU A 90 6.71 9.13 3.46
CA LEU A 90 6.54 8.48 2.16
C LEU A 90 5.09 8.58 1.73
N LYS A 91 4.84 9.35 0.68
CA LYS A 91 3.51 9.58 0.09
C LYS A 91 3.23 8.65 -1.07
N LYS A 92 4.29 8.30 -1.81
CA LYS A 92 4.20 7.51 -3.05
C LYS A 92 5.34 6.51 -3.19
N LEU A 93 4.97 5.28 -3.53
CA LEU A 93 5.87 4.22 -3.96
C LEU A 93 5.49 3.81 -5.38
N GLY A 94 6.38 4.03 -6.36
CA GLY A 94 6.11 3.75 -7.76
C GLY A 94 6.05 2.26 -8.08
N GLY A 95 6.89 1.47 -7.41
CA GLY A 95 6.96 0.03 -7.55
C GLY A 95 6.24 -0.72 -6.42
N ASP A 96 6.78 -1.88 -6.07
CA ASP A 96 6.17 -2.83 -5.16
C ASP A 96 6.56 -2.56 -3.71
N LEU A 97 5.58 -2.58 -2.80
CA LEU A 97 5.81 -2.83 -1.39
C LEU A 97 5.85 -4.34 -1.17
N HIS A 98 7.05 -4.92 -1.24
CA HIS A 98 7.24 -6.37 -1.17
C HIS A 98 7.82 -6.76 0.19
N ILE A 99 7.04 -7.50 0.97
CA ILE A 99 7.42 -8.00 2.29
C ILE A 99 7.19 -9.51 2.34
N ALA A 100 8.26 -10.28 2.44
CA ALA A 100 8.18 -11.74 2.43
C ALA A 100 9.11 -12.40 3.46
N HIS A 101 8.64 -13.48 4.08
CA HIS A 101 9.44 -14.34 4.97
C HIS A 101 10.08 -13.59 6.15
N CYS A 102 9.29 -12.77 6.83
CA CYS A 102 9.75 -11.98 7.97
C CYS A 102 8.85 -12.20 9.18
N SER A 103 9.44 -12.66 10.29
CA SER A 103 8.70 -13.18 11.45
C SER A 103 8.70 -12.28 12.69
N ASN A 104 9.57 -11.28 12.76
CA ASN A 104 9.69 -10.40 13.94
C ASN A 104 9.04 -9.03 13.77
N PHE A 105 8.29 -8.80 12.68
CA PHE A 105 7.64 -7.51 12.46
C PHE A 105 6.60 -7.20 13.55
N THR A 106 6.76 -6.02 14.13
CA THR A 106 5.87 -5.42 15.14
C THR A 106 5.38 -4.05 14.74
N GLU A 107 6.03 -3.36 13.79
CA GLU A 107 5.67 -1.98 13.46
C GLU A 107 5.97 -1.63 12.00
N PHE A 108 4.95 -1.20 11.26
CA PHE A 108 5.06 -0.64 9.91
C PHE A 108 4.33 0.69 9.85
N LEU A 109 5.09 1.77 9.71
CA LEU A 109 4.57 3.12 9.73
C LEU A 109 4.74 3.79 8.37
N PHE A 110 3.61 4.00 7.70
CA PHE A 110 3.46 4.70 6.44
C PHE A 110 2.26 5.67 6.51
N PRO A 111 2.21 6.56 7.52
CA PRO A 111 1.04 7.39 7.77
C PRO A 111 0.63 8.28 6.60
N GLU A 112 1.58 8.68 5.73
CA GLU A 112 1.32 9.53 4.56
C GLU A 112 1.17 8.76 3.24
N LEU A 113 1.38 7.43 3.22
CA LEU A 113 1.40 6.66 1.98
C LEU A 113 -0.01 6.50 1.43
N ALA A 114 -0.25 7.09 0.26
CA ALA A 114 -1.54 7.05 -0.42
C ALA A 114 -1.52 6.24 -1.72
N SER A 115 -0.35 6.09 -2.34
CA SER A 115 -0.18 5.44 -3.64
C SER A 115 1.00 4.48 -3.64
N VAL A 116 0.76 3.27 -4.11
CA VAL A 116 1.77 2.21 -4.28
C VAL A 116 1.56 1.55 -5.65
N GLY A 117 2.62 1.02 -6.28
CA GLY A 117 2.49 0.21 -7.49
C GLY A 117 1.71 -1.07 -7.20
N ASN A 118 2.30 -1.97 -6.40
CA ASN A 118 1.63 -3.18 -5.90
C ASN A 118 1.96 -3.43 -4.43
N ILE A 119 1.08 -4.13 -3.72
CA ILE A 119 1.35 -4.63 -2.36
C ILE A 119 1.50 -6.15 -2.44
N ILE A 120 2.66 -6.66 -2.02
CA ILE A 120 2.97 -8.09 -2.04
C ILE A 120 3.46 -8.52 -0.66
N TRP A 121 2.58 -9.13 0.10
CA TRP A 121 2.86 -9.63 1.44
C TRP A 121 2.72 -11.14 1.48
N ASN A 122 3.77 -11.83 1.88
CA ASN A 122 3.80 -13.29 1.93
C ASN A 122 4.49 -13.80 3.19
N ASN A 123 3.87 -14.74 3.91
CA ASN A 123 4.49 -15.43 5.05
C ASN A 123 4.98 -14.45 6.14
N LEU A 124 4.06 -13.63 6.63
CA LEU A 124 4.29 -12.62 7.66
C LEU A 124 3.62 -13.07 8.96
N THR A 125 4.30 -14.01 9.63
CA THR A 125 3.85 -14.64 10.86
C THR A 125 4.47 -13.92 12.06
N SER A 126 3.65 -13.28 12.89
CA SER A 126 4.12 -12.62 14.12
C SER A 126 3.33 -13.13 15.32
N THR A 127 4.06 -13.57 16.35
CA THR A 127 3.50 -13.96 17.64
C THR A 127 3.15 -12.75 18.50
N ARG A 128 3.61 -11.56 18.12
CA ARG A 128 3.44 -10.30 18.85
C ARG A 128 2.30 -9.49 18.24
N ARG A 129 1.79 -8.52 19.00
CA ARG A 129 0.92 -7.48 18.44
C ARG A 129 1.74 -6.65 17.46
N TYR A 130 1.16 -6.36 16.31
CA TYR A 130 1.75 -5.48 15.31
C TYR A 130 0.96 -4.17 15.24
N THR A 131 1.66 -3.10 14.91
CA THR A 131 1.09 -1.81 14.53
C THR A 131 1.30 -1.66 13.04
N LEU A 132 0.20 -1.45 12.31
CA LEU A 132 0.21 -1.09 10.90
C LEU A 132 -0.44 0.28 10.80
N ASP A 133 0.31 1.27 10.36
CA ASP A 133 -0.15 2.64 10.21
C ASP A 133 -0.11 3.04 8.74
N PHE A 134 -1.30 3.08 8.14
CA PHE A 134 -1.59 3.72 6.87
C PHE A 134 -2.68 4.77 7.09
N THR A 135 -2.45 5.71 8.00
CA THR A 135 -3.48 6.71 8.40
C THR A 135 -4.08 7.47 7.22
N ALA A 136 -3.29 7.87 6.22
CA ALA A 136 -3.79 8.49 4.98
C ALA A 136 -4.69 7.56 4.15
N GLY A 137 -4.50 6.24 4.30
CA GLY A 137 -5.15 5.20 3.53
C GLY A 137 -4.54 5.04 2.14
N ILE A 138 -4.23 3.80 1.77
CA ILE A 138 -3.79 3.48 0.41
C ILE A 138 -5.02 3.53 -0.50
N THR A 139 -5.09 4.56 -1.33
CA THR A 139 -6.21 4.82 -2.25
C THR A 139 -5.91 4.37 -3.68
N SER A 140 -4.64 4.14 -4.01
CA SER A 140 -4.19 3.68 -5.31
C SER A 140 -3.18 2.54 -5.17
N ALA A 141 -3.50 1.40 -5.77
CA ALA A 141 -2.63 0.26 -6.00
C ALA A 141 -3.13 -0.49 -7.24
N ASN A 142 -2.23 -1.01 -8.07
CA ASN A 142 -2.62 -1.84 -9.21
C ASN A 142 -3.08 -3.21 -8.72
N SER A 143 -2.33 -3.82 -7.80
CA SER A 143 -2.69 -5.09 -7.19
C SER A 143 -2.33 -5.15 -5.71
N VAL A 144 -3.12 -5.94 -4.96
CA VAL A 144 -2.83 -6.27 -3.57
C VAL A 144 -2.89 -7.78 -3.42
N ARG A 145 -1.80 -8.36 -2.93
CA ARG A 145 -1.65 -9.78 -2.64
C ARG A 145 -1.15 -9.94 -1.20
N VAL A 146 -1.99 -10.48 -0.34
CA VAL A 146 -1.67 -10.75 1.08
C VAL A 146 -1.95 -12.21 1.39
N GLU A 147 -0.89 -13.00 1.50
CA GLU A 147 -0.96 -14.46 1.59
C GLU A 147 -0.17 -14.98 2.80
N ASP A 148 -0.74 -15.96 3.50
CA ASP A 148 -0.08 -16.66 4.62
C ASP A 148 0.39 -15.71 5.74
N THR A 149 -0.37 -14.64 6.02
CA THR A 149 0.00 -13.64 7.03
C THR A 149 -0.90 -13.70 8.25
N THR A 150 -0.36 -13.25 9.38
CA THR A 150 -1.11 -13.01 10.62
C THR A 150 -1.39 -11.53 10.86
N MET A 151 -1.08 -10.69 9.86
CA MET A 151 -1.25 -9.25 9.92
C MET A 151 -2.66 -8.85 9.49
N GLY A 152 -3.02 -7.63 9.85
CA GLY A 152 -4.31 -7.03 9.57
C GLY A 152 -4.24 -6.29 8.24
N LEU A 153 -5.40 -6.06 7.64
CA LEU A 153 -5.53 -5.41 6.34
C LEU A 153 -6.03 -3.95 6.49
N GLY A 154 -5.75 -3.33 7.63
CA GLY A 154 -6.16 -1.95 7.90
C GLY A 154 -5.49 -0.97 6.95
N GLY A 155 -6.23 0.06 6.55
CA GLY A 155 -5.70 1.16 5.74
C GLY A 155 -5.78 0.99 4.22
N PHE A 156 -6.36 -0.10 3.71
CA PHE A 156 -6.68 -0.22 2.28
C PHE A 156 -8.00 0.47 1.97
N ASN A 157 -7.94 1.54 1.17
CA ASN A 157 -9.09 2.35 0.74
C ASN A 157 -9.16 2.39 -0.80
N LEU A 158 -8.96 1.22 -1.42
CA LEU A 158 -8.96 1.07 -2.87
C LEU A 158 -10.40 1.07 -3.39
N GLN A 159 -10.66 1.87 -4.42
CA GLN A 159 -11.92 1.84 -5.17
C GLN A 159 -11.80 1.02 -6.45
N VAL A 160 -10.62 1.01 -7.07
CA VAL A 160 -10.35 0.29 -8.31
C VAL A 160 -9.01 -0.40 -8.20
N ALA A 161 -8.93 -1.66 -8.62
CA ALA A 161 -7.68 -2.40 -8.76
C ALA A 161 -7.77 -3.44 -9.90
N GLN A 162 -6.62 -3.90 -10.38
CA GLN A 162 -6.54 -5.03 -11.29
C GLN A 162 -6.81 -6.35 -10.55
N GLN A 163 -6.17 -6.52 -9.39
CA GLN A 163 -6.24 -7.75 -8.59
C GLN A 163 -6.31 -7.44 -7.10
N LEU A 164 -7.13 -8.21 -6.39
CA LEU A 164 -7.10 -8.30 -4.94
C LEU A 164 -7.13 -9.77 -4.52
N ILE A 165 -6.04 -10.23 -3.92
CA ILE A 165 -5.84 -11.61 -3.46
C ILE A 165 -5.50 -11.58 -1.98
N ILE A 166 -6.37 -12.13 -1.15
CA ILE A 166 -6.20 -12.26 0.29
C ILE A 166 -6.46 -13.71 0.66
N GLN A 167 -5.42 -14.46 1.00
CA GLN A 167 -5.53 -15.90 1.24
C GLN A 167 -4.76 -16.34 2.48
N ASN A 168 -5.28 -17.38 3.15
CA ASN A 168 -4.60 -18.04 4.27
C ASN A 168 -4.19 -17.08 5.40
N ASN A 169 -5.05 -16.10 5.71
CA ASN A 169 -4.81 -15.14 6.79
C ASN A 169 -5.68 -15.50 8.01
N PRO A 170 -5.21 -16.36 8.94
CA PRO A 170 -6.05 -16.94 10.00
C PRO A 170 -6.61 -15.93 11.01
N ARG A 171 -6.07 -14.71 11.05
CA ARG A 171 -6.54 -13.61 11.91
C ARG A 171 -7.51 -12.66 11.19
N LEU A 172 -7.87 -12.94 9.94
CA LEU A 172 -8.82 -12.12 9.20
C LEU A 172 -10.21 -12.27 9.82
N GLY A 173 -10.72 -11.17 10.41
CA GLY A 173 -12.09 -11.05 10.90
C GLY A 173 -12.95 -10.32 9.87
N ASP A 174 -13.76 -9.37 10.34
CA ASP A 174 -14.50 -8.46 9.47
C ASP A 174 -13.56 -7.73 8.50
N LEU A 175 -13.93 -7.73 7.22
CA LEU A 175 -13.25 -7.00 6.17
C LEU A 175 -14.27 -6.16 5.41
N ARG A 176 -14.06 -4.85 5.41
CA ARG A 176 -14.89 -3.89 4.65
C ARG A 176 -13.97 -3.14 3.72
N LEU A 177 -14.25 -3.20 2.41
CA LEU A 177 -13.43 -2.53 1.41
C LEU A 177 -14.33 -1.68 0.51
N PRO A 178 -14.00 -0.41 0.27
CA PRO A 178 -14.79 0.48 -0.57
C PRO A 178 -14.54 0.24 -2.07
N LEU A 179 -14.30 -1.01 -2.45
CA LEU A 179 -14.04 -1.41 -3.83
C LEU A 179 -15.28 -1.20 -4.67
N ASN A 180 -15.10 -0.56 -5.82
CA ASN A 180 -16.09 -0.42 -6.86
C ASN A 180 -15.83 -1.39 -8.02
N THR A 181 -14.57 -1.52 -8.46
CA THR A 181 -14.20 -2.32 -9.61
C THR A 181 -12.93 -3.15 -9.37
N ILE A 182 -12.99 -4.45 -9.69
CA ILE A 182 -11.83 -5.32 -9.85
C ILE A 182 -11.80 -5.85 -11.28
N TYR A 183 -10.72 -5.62 -12.03
CA TYR A 183 -10.72 -5.97 -13.45
C TYR A 183 -10.46 -7.44 -13.75
N THR A 184 -9.54 -8.08 -13.03
CA THR A 184 -9.05 -9.41 -13.40
C THR A 184 -9.38 -10.47 -12.36
N GLU A 185 -8.96 -10.30 -11.09
CA GLU A 185 -9.16 -11.32 -10.06
C GLU A 185 -9.48 -10.71 -8.69
N LEU A 186 -10.59 -11.17 -8.10
CA LEU A 186 -10.95 -10.96 -6.71
C LEU A 186 -10.98 -12.30 -5.98
N ARG A 187 -9.98 -12.56 -5.14
CA ARG A 187 -9.89 -13.80 -4.37
C ARG A 187 -9.71 -13.51 -2.90
N ILE A 188 -10.70 -13.85 -2.09
CA ILE A 188 -10.65 -13.60 -0.64
C ILE A 188 -11.13 -14.83 0.14
N ASN A 189 -10.24 -15.38 0.97
CA ASN A 189 -10.56 -16.42 1.94
C ASN A 189 -10.73 -15.82 3.34
N GLY A 190 -11.92 -15.97 3.90
CA GLY A 190 -12.21 -15.65 5.29
C GLY A 190 -11.80 -16.78 6.24
N SER A 191 -11.91 -16.51 7.54
CA SER A 191 -11.58 -17.45 8.62
C SER A 191 -12.75 -18.36 9.01
N GLY A 192 -13.92 -18.22 8.38
CA GLY A 192 -15.15 -18.97 8.68
C GLY A 192 -16.11 -18.21 9.60
N PHE A 193 -15.71 -17.02 10.05
CA PHE A 193 -16.52 -16.10 10.82
C PHE A 193 -16.34 -14.67 10.27
N GLY A 194 -17.22 -13.75 10.67
CA GLY A 194 -17.12 -12.35 10.29
C GLY A 194 -17.77 -12.01 8.94
N LEU A 195 -17.79 -10.70 8.68
CA LEU A 195 -18.38 -10.08 7.50
C LEU A 195 -17.34 -9.76 6.44
N LEU A 196 -17.60 -10.14 5.19
CA LEU A 196 -17.00 -9.50 4.02
C LEU A 196 -18.00 -8.50 3.43
N ASP A 197 -17.71 -7.21 3.58
CA ASP A 197 -18.51 -6.12 3.04
C ASP A 197 -17.86 -5.54 1.79
N LEU A 198 -18.48 -5.84 0.66
CA LEU A 198 -18.17 -5.32 -0.67
C LEU A 198 -19.42 -4.66 -1.26
N SER A 199 -20.23 -4.00 -0.43
CA SER A 199 -21.49 -3.35 -0.82
C SER A 199 -21.35 -2.25 -1.87
N LEU A 200 -20.13 -1.76 -2.14
CA LEU A 200 -19.84 -0.79 -3.19
C LEU A 200 -19.36 -1.41 -4.51
N LEU A 201 -19.08 -2.72 -4.52
CA LEU A 201 -18.52 -3.41 -5.67
C LEU A 201 -19.59 -3.56 -6.75
N THR A 202 -19.37 -2.96 -7.92
CA THR A 202 -20.29 -3.04 -9.07
C THR A 202 -19.79 -3.99 -10.14
N THR A 203 -18.46 -4.12 -10.28
CA THR A 203 -17.84 -4.91 -11.34
C THR A 203 -16.66 -5.70 -10.82
N THR A 204 -16.57 -6.97 -11.22
CA THR A 204 -15.45 -7.85 -10.87
C THR A 204 -15.08 -8.78 -12.02
N GLY A 205 -13.82 -9.22 -12.04
CA GLY A 205 -13.32 -10.29 -12.90
C GLY A 205 -13.61 -11.66 -12.32
N ASP A 206 -12.68 -12.60 -12.50
CA ASP A 206 -12.73 -13.90 -11.83
C ASP A 206 -12.80 -13.70 -10.32
N THR A 207 -13.79 -14.31 -9.69
CA THR A 207 -14.12 -14.05 -8.29
C THR A 207 -14.26 -15.35 -7.51
N ILE A 208 -13.46 -15.49 -6.46
CA ILE A 208 -13.51 -16.63 -5.55
C ILE A 208 -13.54 -16.11 -4.12
N LEU A 209 -14.74 -16.14 -3.52
CA LEU A 209 -14.96 -15.71 -2.14
C LEU A 209 -15.30 -16.95 -1.31
N THR A 210 -14.52 -17.19 -0.27
CA THR A 210 -14.64 -18.43 0.49
C THR A 210 -14.63 -18.20 1.99
N ASN A 211 -15.37 -19.04 2.71
CA ASN A 211 -15.30 -19.16 4.17
C ASN A 211 -15.66 -17.86 4.93
N TRP A 212 -16.78 -17.24 4.56
CA TRP A 212 -17.34 -16.04 5.19
C TRP A 212 -18.69 -16.36 5.84
N GLN A 213 -18.96 -15.81 7.03
CA GLN A 213 -20.26 -15.98 7.69
C GLN A 213 -21.32 -15.06 7.06
N ILE A 214 -20.93 -13.82 6.77
CA ILE A 214 -21.79 -12.83 6.11
C ILE A 214 -21.01 -12.29 4.91
N LEU A 215 -21.70 -12.18 3.78
CA LEU A 215 -21.18 -11.62 2.55
C LEU A 215 -22.15 -10.56 2.03
N ASN A 216 -21.67 -9.32 1.87
CA ASN A 216 -22.43 -8.24 1.24
C ASN A 216 -21.85 -7.93 -0.14
N LEU A 217 -22.70 -8.04 -1.16
CA LEU A 217 -22.42 -7.72 -2.56
C LEU A 217 -23.57 -6.92 -3.20
N ASP A 218 -24.24 -6.06 -2.41
CA ASP A 218 -25.55 -5.47 -2.75
C ASP A 218 -25.58 -4.72 -4.08
N LYS A 219 -24.45 -4.16 -4.51
CA LYS A 219 -24.34 -3.38 -5.76
C LYS A 219 -23.66 -4.13 -6.90
N LEU A 220 -23.34 -5.42 -6.74
CA LEU A 220 -22.66 -6.18 -7.77
C LEU A 220 -23.57 -6.39 -8.98
N LEU A 221 -23.18 -5.86 -10.13
CA LEU A 221 -23.96 -5.92 -11.37
C LEU A 221 -23.32 -6.79 -12.44
N TYR A 222 -21.98 -6.77 -12.53
CA TYR A 222 -21.25 -7.41 -13.63
C TYR A 222 -20.08 -8.24 -13.14
N VAL A 223 -20.03 -9.49 -13.61
CA VAL A 223 -18.90 -10.41 -13.45
C VAL A 223 -18.41 -10.74 -14.86
N SER A 224 -17.22 -10.28 -15.23
CA SER A 224 -16.66 -10.55 -16.57
C SER A 224 -16.10 -11.97 -16.70
N GLY A 225 -15.73 -12.59 -15.57
CA GLY A 225 -15.19 -13.95 -15.48
C GLY A 225 -16.13 -14.92 -14.77
N THR A 226 -15.54 -15.84 -14.03
CA THR A 226 -16.24 -16.82 -13.19
C THR A 226 -16.50 -16.28 -11.79
N MET A 227 -17.58 -16.70 -11.16
CA MET A 227 -17.83 -16.41 -9.74
C MET A 227 -18.07 -17.71 -8.97
N GLN A 228 -17.32 -17.89 -7.89
CA GLN A 228 -17.47 -18.98 -6.94
C GLN A 228 -17.61 -18.44 -5.53
N LEU A 229 -18.71 -18.82 -4.88
CA LEU A 229 -18.96 -18.55 -3.47
C LEU A 229 -18.95 -19.89 -2.75
N LEU A 230 -17.94 -20.14 -1.91
CA LEU A 230 -17.78 -21.42 -1.24
C LEU A 230 -17.75 -21.21 0.27
N ASN A 231 -18.79 -21.67 0.97
CA ASN A 231 -18.69 -21.76 2.42
C ASN A 231 -18.10 -23.11 2.81
N LYS A 232 -17.12 -23.12 3.70
CA LYS A 232 -16.67 -24.38 4.31
C LYS A 232 -17.77 -24.77 5.29
N ALA A 233 -18.55 -25.80 4.97
CA ALA A 233 -19.53 -26.34 5.90
C ALA A 233 -18.81 -26.63 7.22
N THR A 234 -19.10 -25.85 8.26
CA THR A 234 -18.72 -26.19 9.63
C THR A 234 -19.55 -27.42 9.95
N GLY A 235 -18.93 -28.60 9.89
CA GLY A 235 -19.55 -29.85 10.31
C GLY A 235 -19.94 -29.76 11.78
N ASN A 236 -21.14 -29.27 12.05
CA ASN A 236 -21.88 -29.55 13.25
C ASN A 236 -23.37 -29.42 12.90
N GLY A 237 -23.93 -30.54 12.45
CA GLY A 237 -25.37 -30.74 12.48
C GLY A 237 -25.83 -30.63 13.93
N GLY A 238 -26.77 -29.73 14.17
CA GLY A 238 -27.32 -29.47 15.49
C GLY A 238 -28.23 -28.25 15.45
N TRP A 239 -29.27 -28.32 14.62
CA TRP A 239 -30.44 -27.47 14.82
C TRP A 239 -31.18 -28.04 16.04
N SER A 240 -31.14 -27.32 17.15
CA SER A 240 -32.14 -27.43 18.23
C SER A 240 -33.19 -26.36 18.03
#